data_AF-A0AAD6X324-F1
#
_entry.id   AF-A0AAD6X324-F1
#
_cell.length_a   1.000
_cell.length_b   1.000
_cell.length_c   1.000
_cell.angle_alpha   90.00
_cell.angle_beta   90.00
_cell.angle_gamma   90.00
#
_symmetry.space_group_name_H-M   'P 1'
#
loop_
_entity.id
_entity.type
_entity.pdbx_description
1 polymer ?
#
loop_
_entity_poly.entity_id
_entity_poly.type
_entity_poly.pdbx_seq_one_letter_code
_entity_poly.pdbx_strand_id
1 'polypeptide(L)'
;EVEVEQLGLPSEFEEHTVRVKLNLVAMAGLEGRLREGAAFDALHKIQTVAKALVSMSDWKKKNDSGVAKNTISSTMINDTIERCDTHIQSYMTARRAMIVLKYANETEFPPLKAEDTY
;
A
#
# COMPACT_ATOMS: atom_id res chain seq x y z
N GLU A 1 16.01 -25.02 36.96
CA GLU A 1 14.69 -24.68 36.40
C GLU A 1 14.91 -24.21 34.98
N VAL A 2 14.19 -24.76 34.01
CA VAL A 2 14.32 -24.35 32.60
C VAL A 2 13.26 -23.27 32.38
N GLU A 3 13.70 -22.03 32.24
CA GLU A 3 12.82 -20.90 31.91
C GLU A 3 12.28 -21.09 30.49
N VAL A 4 10.96 -21.24 30.38
CA VAL A 4 10.28 -21.36 29.09
C VAL A 4 10.07 -19.94 28.58
N GLU A 5 10.94 -19.51 27.68
CA GLU A 5 10.84 -18.24 26.98
C GLU A 5 9.61 -18.28 26.04
N GLN A 6 8.53 -17.60 26.43
CA GLN A 6 7.30 -17.47 25.62
C GLN A 6 7.39 -16.19 24.77
N LEU A 7 7.29 -16.34 23.45
CA LEU A 7 7.49 -15.26 22.49
C LEU A 7 6.33 -14.25 22.45
N GLY A 8 5.19 -14.59 23.07
CA GLY A 8 4.03 -13.71 23.18
C GLY A 8 3.34 -13.47 21.83
N LEU A 9 3.47 -14.41 20.89
CA LEU A 9 2.87 -14.27 19.57
C LEU A 9 1.34 -14.46 19.66
N PRO A 10 0.52 -13.70 18.91
CA PRO A 10 -0.93 -13.85 18.90
C PRO A 10 -1.45 -15.26 18.54
N SER A 11 -0.61 -16.10 17.93
CA SER A 11 -0.86 -17.51 17.61
C SER A 11 -0.65 -18.48 18.78
N GLU A 12 0.03 -18.05 19.85
CA GLU A 12 0.33 -18.88 21.04
C GLU A 12 -0.77 -18.80 22.11
N PHE A 13 -1.74 -17.91 21.94
CA PHE A 13 -2.90 -17.79 22.84
C PHE A 13 -4.06 -18.63 22.32
N GLU A 14 -4.16 -19.87 22.80
CA GLU A 14 -5.42 -20.61 22.74
C GLU A 14 -6.42 -20.02 23.75
N GLU A 15 -7.69 -20.13 23.39
CA GLU A 15 -8.89 -19.70 24.14
C GLU A 15 -9.29 -18.22 24.08
N HIS A 16 -10.54 -18.05 23.65
CA HIS A 16 -11.36 -16.85 23.59
C HIS A 16 -11.22 -15.90 24.80
N THR A 17 -10.89 -16.45 25.97
CA THR A 17 -10.67 -15.77 27.26
C THR A 17 -9.48 -14.82 27.25
N VAL A 18 -8.36 -15.18 26.60
CA VAL A 18 -7.19 -14.29 26.50
C VAL A 18 -7.44 -13.17 25.50
N ARG A 19 -8.13 -13.46 24.38
CA ARG A 19 -8.51 -12.45 23.38
C ARG A 19 -9.42 -11.36 23.94
N VAL A 20 -10.35 -11.74 24.81
CA VAL A 20 -11.26 -10.80 25.48
C VAL A 20 -10.51 -10.02 26.58
N LYS A 21 -9.68 -10.69 27.40
CA LYS A 21 -8.87 -10.01 28.44
C LYS A 21 -7.89 -8.99 27.87
N LEU A 22 -7.25 -9.31 26.75
CA LEU A 22 -6.29 -8.43 26.06
C LEU A 22 -6.96 -7.47 25.07
N ASN A 23 -8.29 -7.45 25.01
CA ASN A 23 -9.08 -6.60 24.10
C ASN A 23 -8.66 -6.70 22.61
N LEU A 24 -8.18 -7.87 22.19
CA LEU A 24 -7.66 -8.12 20.84
C LEU A 24 -8.74 -7.99 19.77
N VAL A 25 -10.01 -8.17 20.14
CA VAL A 25 -11.16 -7.98 19.25
C VAL A 25 -11.32 -6.50 18.87
N ALA A 26 -11.25 -5.59 19.84
CA ALA A 26 -11.30 -4.15 19.55
C ALA A 26 -10.07 -3.69 18.77
N MET A 27 -8.89 -4.25 19.09
CA MET A 27 -7.65 -3.96 18.37
C MET A 27 -7.74 -4.40 16.90
N ALA A 28 -8.30 -5.58 16.61
CA ALA A 28 -8.52 -6.03 15.24
C ALA A 28 -9.45 -5.09 14.45
N GLY A 29 -10.52 -4.57 15.08
CA GLY A 29 -11.42 -3.60 14.45
C GLY A 29 -10.80 -2.20 14.26
N LEU A 30 -9.84 -1.81 15.10
CA LEU A 30 -9.06 -0.58 14.89
C LEU A 30 -8.03 -0.77 13.77
N GLU A 31 -7.34 -1.91 13.74
CA GLU A 31 -6.40 -2.26 12.67
C GLU A 31 -7.10 -2.33 11.31
N GLY A 32 -8.30 -2.92 11.23
CA GLY A 32 -9.10 -2.93 10.01
C GLY A 32 -9.36 -1.53 9.46
N ARG A 33 -9.82 -0.59 10.31
CA ARG A 33 -10.02 0.82 9.95
C ARG A 33 -8.73 1.53 9.56
N LEU A 34 -7.62 1.23 10.25
CA LEU A 34 -6.31 1.78 9.93
C LEU A 34 -5.86 1.32 8.53
N ARG A 35 -6.05 0.04 8.20
CA ARG A 35 -5.69 -0.52 6.89
C ARG A 35 -6.57 0.00 5.77
N GLU A 36 -7.86 0.19 6.04
CA GLU A 36 -8.78 0.86 5.12
C GLU A 36 -8.31 2.28 4.79
N GLY A 37 -7.99 3.08 5.82
CA GLY A 37 -7.42 4.41 5.64
C GLY A 37 -6.11 4.39 4.84
N ALA A 38 -5.19 3.47 5.17
CA ALA A 38 -3.94 3.31 4.45
C ALA A 38 -4.14 2.93 2.97
N ALA A 39 -5.16 2.12 2.66
CA ALA A 39 -5.51 1.78 1.28
C ALA A 39 -6.01 3.00 0.51
N PHE A 40 -6.91 3.80 1.11
CA PHE A 40 -7.40 5.04 0.49
C PHE A 40 -6.31 6.09 0.31
N ASP A 41 -5.41 6.25 1.28
CA ASP A 41 -4.27 7.14 1.18
C ASP A 41 -3.32 6.73 0.05
N ALA A 42 -3.06 5.42 -0.07
CA ALA A 42 -2.25 4.88 -1.16
C ALA A 42 -2.92 5.13 -2.53
N LEU A 43 -4.23 4.92 -2.65
CA LEU A 43 -5.01 5.24 -3.85
C LEU A 43 -4.90 6.73 -4.22
N HIS A 44 -5.02 7.62 -3.24
CA HIS A 44 -4.93 9.07 -3.49
C HIS A 44 -3.53 9.48 -3.98
N LYS A 45 -2.48 8.86 -3.42
CA LYS A 45 -1.10 9.07 -3.88
C LYS A 45 -0.90 8.56 -5.31
N ILE A 46 -1.41 7.36 -5.63
CA ILE A 46 -1.36 6.81 -7.00
C ILE A 46 -2.03 7.77 -7.98
N GLN A 47 -3.24 8.25 -7.68
CA GLN A 47 -3.95 9.22 -8.54
C GLN A 47 -3.16 10.52 -8.74
N THR A 48 -2.50 11.00 -7.69
CA THR A 48 -1.69 12.22 -7.75
C THR A 48 -0.46 12.01 -8.64
N VAL A 49 0.23 10.89 -8.47
CA VAL A 49 1.40 10.54 -9.28
C VAL A 49 1.03 10.31 -10.74
N ALA A 50 -0.08 9.62 -11.01
CA ALA A 50 -0.59 9.42 -12.38
C ALA A 50 -0.86 10.75 -13.10
N LYS A 51 -1.50 11.72 -12.43
CA LYS A 51 -1.70 13.08 -12.98
C LYS A 51 -0.39 13.82 -13.24
N ALA A 52 0.59 13.65 -12.35
CA ALA A 52 1.92 14.22 -12.53
C ALA A 52 2.62 13.61 -13.75
N LEU A 53 2.56 12.29 -13.94
CA LEU A 53 3.14 11.58 -15.08
C LEU A 53 2.57 12.04 -16.42
N VAL A 54 1.26 12.23 -16.51
CA VAL A 54 0.61 12.80 -17.71
C VAL A 54 1.17 14.19 -17.99
N SER A 55 1.24 15.05 -16.96
CA SER A 55 1.75 16.42 -17.08
C SER A 55 3.23 16.46 -17.49
N MET A 56 4.07 15.58 -16.93
CA MET A 56 5.48 15.45 -17.27
C MET A 56 5.69 14.95 -18.69
N SER A 57 4.86 14.00 -19.14
CA SER A 57 4.90 13.47 -20.50
C SER A 57 4.54 14.54 -21.54
N ASP A 58 3.52 15.35 -21.25
CA ASP A 58 3.12 16.47 -22.10
C ASP A 58 4.15 17.58 -22.11
N TRP A 59 4.77 17.88 -20.96
CA TRP A 59 5.84 18.86 -20.86
C TRP A 59 7.06 18.41 -21.68
N LYS A 60 7.49 17.16 -21.52
CA LYS A 60 8.59 16.55 -22.30
C LYS A 60 8.34 16.70 -23.80
N LYS A 61 7.15 16.34 -24.30
CA LYS A 61 6.80 16.45 -25.73
C LYS A 61 6.90 17.88 -26.26
N LYS A 62 6.61 18.89 -25.44
CA LYS A 62 6.59 20.31 -25.86
C LYS A 62 7.96 20.99 -25.72
N ASN A 63 8.74 20.64 -24.70
CA ASN A 63 9.92 21.41 -24.29
C ASN A 63 11.27 20.70 -24.52
N ASP A 64 11.29 19.38 -24.67
CA ASP A 64 12.56 18.66 -24.82
C ASP A 64 13.03 18.66 -26.28
N SER A 65 13.92 19.61 -26.56
CA SER A 65 14.74 19.61 -27.77
C SER A 65 16.18 19.18 -27.42
N GLY A 66 16.65 18.08 -28.02
CA GLY A 66 18.02 17.59 -27.87
C GLY A 66 18.19 16.40 -26.91
N VAL A 67 19.31 15.68 -27.06
CA VAL A 67 19.56 14.39 -26.38
C VAL A 67 19.64 14.55 -24.86
N ALA A 68 20.39 15.54 -24.37
CA ALA A 68 20.62 15.72 -22.93
C ALA A 68 19.32 16.00 -22.14
N LYS A 69 18.44 16.86 -22.66
CA LYS A 69 17.14 17.16 -22.03
C LYS A 69 16.21 15.94 -22.06
N ASN A 70 16.16 15.25 -23.20
CA ASN A 70 15.40 14.01 -23.33
C ASN A 70 15.84 12.94 -22.32
N THR A 71 17.15 12.78 -22.09
CA THR A 71 17.65 11.84 -21.08
C THR A 71 17.18 12.23 -19.68
N ILE A 72 17.37 13.50 -19.28
CA ILE A 72 16.99 13.98 -17.93
C ILE A 72 15.48 13.79 -17.68
N SER A 73 14.63 14.26 -18.59
CA SER A 73 13.18 14.14 -18.42
C SER A 73 12.72 12.69 -18.45
N SER A 74 13.35 11.82 -19.24
CA SER A 74 13.04 10.39 -19.24
C SER A 74 13.42 9.74 -17.90
N THR A 75 14.58 10.09 -17.34
CA THR A 75 14.99 9.63 -16.00
C THR A 75 14.02 10.08 -14.92
N MET A 76 13.55 11.34 -14.97
CA MET A 76 12.57 11.85 -14.00
C MET A 76 11.21 11.15 -14.13
N ILE A 77 10.75 10.88 -15.36
CA ILE A 77 9.52 10.11 -15.59
C ILE A 77 9.66 8.70 -15.02
N ASN A 78 10.79 8.03 -15.26
CA ASN A 78 11.05 6.68 -14.75
C ASN A 78 11.10 6.64 -13.21
N ASP A 79 11.77 7.60 -12.54
CA ASP A 79 11.76 7.70 -11.08
C ASP A 79 10.34 7.91 -10.54
N THR A 80 9.51 8.67 -11.26
CA THR A 80 8.12 8.89 -10.88
C THR A 80 7.25 7.63 -11.07
N ILE A 81 7.53 6.82 -12.10
CA ILE A 81 6.93 5.49 -12.32
C ILE A 81 7.28 4.55 -11.14
N GLU A 82 8.54 4.48 -10.74
CA GLU A 82 8.99 3.65 -9.61
C GLU A 82 8.33 4.06 -8.28
N ARG A 83 8.10 5.36 -8.08
CA ARG A 83 7.33 5.86 -6.94
C ARG A 83 5.86 5.43 -7.01
N CYS A 84 5.25 5.44 -8.19
CA CYS A 84 3.90 4.93 -8.39
C CYS A 84 3.81 3.45 -7.99
N ASP A 85 4.75 2.63 -8.45
CA ASP A 85 4.83 1.20 -8.11
C ASP A 85 4.96 0.98 -6.60
N THR A 86 5.72 1.83 -5.91
CA THR A 86 5.85 1.79 -4.44
C THR A 86 4.50 2.05 -3.74
N HIS A 87 3.70 2.99 -4.26
CA HIS A 87 2.35 3.24 -3.74
C HIS A 87 1.38 2.10 -4.06
N ILE A 88 1.48 1.47 -5.22
CA ILE A 88 0.72 0.26 -5.56
C ILE A 88 1.06 -0.88 -4.58
N GLN A 89 2.34 -1.09 -4.27
CA GLN A 89 2.75 -2.10 -3.28
C GLN A 89 2.21 -1.79 -1.87
N SER A 90 2.15 -0.51 -1.51
CA SER A 90 1.57 -0.07 -0.24
C SER A 90 0.08 -0.40 -0.16
N TYR A 91 -0.67 -0.12 -1.23
CA TYR A 91 -2.07 -0.51 -1.36
C TYR A 91 -2.25 -2.04 -1.29
N MET A 92 -1.44 -2.80 -2.04
CA MET A 92 -1.52 -4.27 -2.06
C MET A 92 -1.21 -4.89 -0.69
N THR A 93 -0.29 -4.29 0.06
CA THR A 93 0.02 -4.68 1.44
C THR A 93 -1.15 -4.40 2.39
N ALA A 94 -1.77 -3.21 2.29
CA ALA A 94 -2.95 -2.87 3.07
C ALA A 94 -4.13 -3.81 2.74
N ARG A 95 -4.37 -4.09 1.45
CA ARG A 95 -5.37 -5.05 0.97
C ARG A 95 -5.15 -6.44 1.57
N ARG A 96 -3.94 -6.99 1.48
CA ARG A 96 -3.62 -8.31 2.05
C ARG A 96 -3.88 -8.35 3.56
N ALA A 97 -3.50 -7.30 4.28
CA ALA A 97 -3.77 -7.21 5.72
C ALA A 97 -5.28 -7.20 6.02
N MET A 98 -6.09 -6.46 5.26
CA MET A 98 -7.55 -6.44 5.43
C MET A 98 -8.19 -7.81 5.17
N ILE A 99 -7.71 -8.54 4.16
CA ILE A 99 -8.19 -9.91 3.86
C ILE A 99 -7.83 -10.88 4.99
N VAL A 100 -6.60 -10.82 5.50
CA VAL A 100 -6.15 -11.66 6.61
C VAL A 100 -6.97 -11.39 7.88
N LEU A 101 -7.30 -10.12 8.12
CA LEU A 101 -8.15 -9.70 9.26
C LEU A 101 -9.64 -10.02 9.05
N LYS A 102 -10.04 -10.55 7.89
CA LYS A 102 -11.43 -10.76 7.47
C LYS A 102 -12.30 -9.50 7.60
N TYR A 103 -11.66 -8.33 7.46
CA TYR A 103 -12.33 -7.04 7.62
C TYR A 103 -13.01 -6.58 6.33
N ALA A 104 -12.45 -6.96 5.18
CA ALA A 104 -12.99 -6.63 3.87
C ALA A 104 -13.02 -7.86 2.95
N ASN A 105 -14.01 -7.91 2.07
CA ASN A 105 -14.07 -8.93 1.04
C ASN A 105 -13.12 -8.58 -0.12
N GLU A 106 -12.65 -9.60 -0.85
CA GLU A 106 -11.74 -9.41 -1.98
C GLU A 106 -12.33 -8.52 -3.09
N THR A 107 -13.65 -8.35 -3.11
CA THR A 107 -14.41 -7.55 -4.06
C THR A 107 -14.45 -6.06 -3.72
N GLU A 108 -14.31 -5.69 -2.44
CA GLU A 108 -14.39 -4.29 -1.99
C GLU A 108 -13.09 -3.53 -2.30
N PHE A 109 -11.96 -4.24 -2.23
CA PHE A 109 -10.65 -3.71 -2.58
C PHE A 109 -10.05 -4.55 -3.73
N PRO A 110 -10.30 -4.20 -5.00
CA PRO A 110 -9.76 -4.95 -6.12
C PRO A 110 -8.23 -4.85 -6.15
N PRO A 111 -7.51 -5.89 -6.60
CA PRO A 111 -6.08 -5.82 -6.77
C PRO A 111 -5.73 -4.77 -7.83
N LEU A 112 -4.73 -3.92 -7.54
CA LEU A 112 -4.20 -2.96 -8.48
C LEU A 112 -2.93 -3.52 -9.11
N LYS A 113 -2.87 -3.46 -10.44
CA LYS A 113 -1.65 -3.72 -11.22
C LYS A 113 -1.05 -2.38 -11.67
N ALA A 114 0.23 -2.40 -12.01
CA ALA A 114 0.89 -1.24 -12.63
C ALA A 114 0.16 -0.79 -13.91
N GLU A 115 -0.39 -1.74 -14.67
CA GLU A 115 -1.19 -1.51 -15.89
C GLU A 115 -2.43 -0.65 -15.67
N ASP A 116 -3.00 -0.64 -14.46
CA ASP A 116 -4.20 0.14 -14.14
C ASP A 116 -3.89 1.64 -13.91
N THR A 117 -2.61 2.03 -13.96
CA THR A 117 -2.16 3.39 -13.63
C THR A 117 -1.65 4.21 -14.83
N TYR A 118 -1.58 3.62 -16.03
CA TYR A 118 -1.05 4.25 -17.26
C TYR A 118 -2.03 4.27 -18.42
#